data_AF-A0A257RHF9-F1
#
_entry.id   AF-A0A257RHF9-F1
#
_cell.length_a   1.000
_cell.length_b   1.000
_cell.length_c   1.000
_cell.angle_alpha   90.00
_cell.angle_beta   90.00
_cell.angle_gamma   90.00
#
_symmetry.space_group_name_H-M   'P 1'
#
loop_
_entity.id
_entity.type
_entity.pdbx_description
1 polymer ?
#
loop_
_entity_poly.entity_id
_entity_poly.type
_entity_poly.pdbx_seq_one_letter_code
_entity_poly.pdbx_strand_id
1 'polypeptide(L)'
;MSERLDAPEEEYDPSTMPAPSFTNARAPWYRRPWVLVTSAVVVVAAISVATDLPRHITVPQDVAAQNAVLTQMRGDARECAFAVKESFTLYDRFSAGALSPSQLATTKTYIAEDEVPCSFAGQPVYDLTNNIQITLTPAGHHIDAAHTALDHWMSGTALKAIEDIRQLIDGPSNAGLKANLAYQAHELDVERLHVLGDISQAERILGTALVTPTLPVVTPPAAG
;
A
#
# COMPACT_ATOMS: atom_id res chain seq x y z
N MET A 1 -48.74 -39.70 81.61
CA MET A 1 -49.87 -40.63 81.35
C MET A 1 -50.57 -40.05 80.15
N SER A 2 -50.46 -40.52 78.92
CA SER A 2 -50.08 -41.79 78.26
C SER A 2 -49.48 -41.39 76.90
N GLU A 3 -48.82 -42.18 76.05
CA GLU A 3 -48.29 -43.55 75.98
C GLU A 3 -47.28 -43.45 74.82
N ARG A 4 -46.03 -43.90 75.01
CA ARG A 4 -45.08 -44.07 73.91
C ARG A 4 -45.41 -45.42 73.27
N LEU A 5 -45.90 -45.39 72.03
CA LEU A 5 -46.03 -46.58 71.20
C LEU A 5 -44.75 -46.75 70.40
N ASP A 6 -44.01 -47.81 70.73
CA ASP A 6 -42.89 -48.33 69.96
C ASP A 6 -43.36 -48.71 68.55
N ALA A 7 -42.72 -48.15 67.52
CA ALA A 7 -42.95 -48.53 66.14
C ALA A 7 -42.07 -49.75 65.80
N PRO A 8 -42.61 -50.77 65.10
CA PRO A 8 -41.90 -52.01 64.78
C PRO A 8 -40.78 -51.79 63.75
N GLU A 9 -39.65 -52.48 63.91
CA GLU A 9 -38.60 -52.62 62.90
C GLU A 9 -39.19 -53.21 61.61
N GLU A 10 -39.27 -52.41 60.55
CA GLU A 10 -39.61 -52.90 59.22
C GLU A 10 -38.45 -53.72 58.65
N GLU A 11 -38.75 -54.97 58.33
CA GLU A 11 -37.87 -55.93 57.68
C GLU A 11 -37.41 -55.39 56.31
N TYR A 12 -36.10 -55.23 56.16
CA TYR A 12 -35.48 -54.69 54.96
C TYR A 12 -35.63 -55.65 53.78
N ASP A 13 -36.53 -55.32 52.84
CA ASP A 13 -36.71 -56.06 51.59
C ASP A 13 -35.83 -55.46 50.45
N PRO A 14 -34.70 -56.09 50.09
CA PRO A 14 -33.82 -55.60 49.03
C PRO A 14 -34.47 -55.66 47.62
N SER A 15 -35.62 -56.32 47.47
CA SER A 15 -36.40 -56.40 46.23
C SER A 15 -37.07 -55.07 45.85
N THR A 16 -37.09 -54.11 46.77
CA THR A 16 -37.65 -52.76 46.55
C THR A 16 -36.62 -51.74 46.07
N MET A 17 -35.35 -52.11 45.87
CA MET A 17 -34.39 -51.21 45.24
C MET A 17 -34.80 -50.96 43.77
N PRO A 18 -35.14 -49.71 43.38
CA PRO A 18 -35.38 -49.42 41.98
C PRO A 18 -34.08 -49.65 41.21
N ALA A 19 -34.10 -50.60 40.28
CA ALA A 19 -33.03 -50.75 39.31
C ALA A 19 -32.82 -49.40 38.60
N PRO A 20 -31.58 -48.89 38.47
CA PRO A 20 -31.35 -47.63 37.79
C PRO A 20 -31.85 -47.76 36.35
N SER A 21 -32.96 -47.12 36.06
CA SER A 21 -33.47 -46.96 34.70
C SER A 21 -32.51 -46.03 33.98
N PHE A 22 -31.53 -46.59 33.27
CA PHE A 22 -30.84 -45.86 32.21
C PHE A 22 -31.85 -45.62 31.09
N THR A 23 -32.68 -44.60 31.27
CA THR A 23 -33.43 -44.02 30.17
C THR A 23 -32.39 -43.50 29.18
N ASN A 24 -32.27 -44.17 28.05
CA ASN A 24 -31.55 -43.69 26.87
C ASN A 24 -32.31 -42.48 26.32
N ALA A 25 -32.30 -41.36 27.06
CA ALA A 25 -32.70 -40.07 26.56
C ALA A 25 -31.65 -39.67 25.52
N ARG A 26 -31.86 -40.05 24.26
CA ARG A 26 -31.06 -39.55 23.14
C ARG A 26 -31.16 -38.03 23.19
N ALA A 27 -30.14 -37.38 23.72
CA ALA A 27 -30.06 -35.93 23.73
C ALA A 27 -30.30 -35.47 22.29
N PRO A 28 -31.30 -34.59 22.05
CA PRO A 28 -31.57 -34.13 20.71
C PRO A 28 -30.27 -33.59 20.12
N TRP A 29 -29.98 -33.94 18.87
CA TRP A 29 -28.68 -33.74 18.24
C TRP A 29 -28.18 -32.28 18.36
N TYR A 30 -29.10 -31.31 18.37
CA TYR A 30 -28.83 -29.88 18.52
C TYR A 30 -28.41 -29.43 19.94
N ARG A 31 -28.56 -30.28 20.97
CA ARG A 31 -28.08 -30.01 22.35
C ARG A 31 -26.69 -30.55 22.63
N ARG A 32 -26.05 -31.20 21.65
CA ARG A 32 -24.66 -31.67 21.80
C ARG A 32 -23.71 -30.47 21.70
N PRO A 33 -22.80 -30.27 22.66
CA PRO A 33 -21.93 -29.09 22.69
C PRO A 33 -21.07 -28.94 21.43
N TRP A 34 -20.63 -30.05 20.84
CA TRP A 34 -19.90 -30.04 19.57
C TRP A 34 -20.73 -29.46 18.41
N VAL A 35 -22.02 -29.78 18.29
CA VAL A 35 -22.88 -29.28 17.21
C VAL A 35 -23.05 -27.77 17.30
N LEU A 36 -23.20 -27.24 18.52
CA LEU A 36 -23.28 -25.80 18.76
C LEU A 36 -21.98 -25.10 18.38
N VAL A 37 -20.83 -25.64 18.79
CA VAL A 37 -19.51 -25.10 18.42
C VAL A 37 -19.32 -25.11 16.90
N THR A 38 -19.60 -26.21 16.23
CA THR A 38 -19.48 -26.29 14.77
C THR A 38 -20.43 -25.32 14.08
N SER A 39 -21.68 -25.18 14.54
CA SER A 39 -22.60 -24.19 13.97
C SER A 39 -22.11 -22.76 14.14
N ALA A 40 -21.55 -22.42 15.32
CA ALA A 40 -21.02 -21.09 15.58
C ALA A 40 -19.83 -20.80 14.66
N VAL A 41 -18.92 -21.75 14.49
CA VAL A 41 -17.78 -21.63 13.56
C VAL A 41 -18.26 -21.47 12.11
N VAL A 42 -19.24 -22.26 11.67
CA VAL A 42 -19.80 -22.15 10.30
C VAL A 42 -20.48 -20.81 10.09
N VAL A 43 -21.22 -20.30 11.08
CA VAL A 43 -21.87 -18.99 10.99
C VAL A 43 -20.83 -17.88 10.92
N VAL A 44 -19.78 -17.92 11.74
CA VAL A 44 -18.70 -16.93 11.68
C VAL A 44 -18.00 -16.99 10.32
N ALA A 45 -17.65 -18.19 9.84
CA ALA A 45 -17.04 -18.37 8.53
C ALA A 45 -17.94 -17.87 7.39
N ALA A 46 -19.24 -18.16 7.45
CA ALA A 46 -20.21 -17.72 6.44
C ALA A 46 -20.40 -16.19 6.47
N ILE A 47 -20.45 -15.57 7.66
CA ILE A 47 -20.51 -14.12 7.79
C ILE A 47 -19.23 -13.51 7.23
N SER A 48 -18.05 -14.02 7.59
CA SER A 48 -16.76 -13.56 7.07
C SER A 48 -16.73 -13.59 5.54
N VAL A 49 -17.10 -14.72 4.94
CA VAL A 49 -17.16 -14.85 3.47
C VAL A 49 -18.22 -13.91 2.88
N ALA A 50 -19.41 -13.81 3.46
CA ALA A 50 -20.47 -12.93 2.98
C ALA A 50 -20.11 -11.43 3.09
N THR A 51 -19.32 -11.05 4.08
CA THR A 51 -18.79 -9.69 4.22
C THR A 51 -17.62 -9.42 3.27
N ASP A 52 -16.86 -10.46 2.90
CA ASP A 52 -15.78 -10.40 1.91
C ASP A 52 -16.28 -10.47 0.47
N LEU A 53 -17.56 -10.75 0.25
CA LEU A 53 -18.11 -10.76 -1.10
C LEU A 53 -18.00 -9.35 -1.72
N PRO A 54 -17.43 -9.23 -2.92
CA PRO A 54 -17.27 -7.94 -3.58
C PRO A 54 -18.66 -7.31 -3.79
N ARG A 55 -18.93 -6.22 -3.07
CA ARG A 55 -20.10 -5.40 -3.36
C ARG A 55 -19.86 -4.71 -4.70
N HIS A 56 -20.89 -4.65 -5.54
CA HIS A 56 -20.81 -3.85 -6.76
C HIS A 56 -20.54 -2.39 -6.39
N ILE A 57 -19.33 -1.92 -6.70
CA ILE A 57 -18.97 -0.52 -6.57
C ILE A 57 -19.67 0.27 -7.67
N THR A 58 -20.33 1.36 -7.29
CA THR A 58 -20.91 2.28 -8.28
C THR A 58 -19.81 3.14 -8.90
N VAL A 59 -20.00 3.64 -10.13
CA VAL A 59 -19.02 4.52 -10.79
C VAL A 59 -18.61 5.72 -9.89
N PRO A 60 -19.53 6.44 -9.22
CA PRO A 60 -19.14 7.53 -8.32
C PRO A 60 -18.28 7.08 -7.14
N GLN A 61 -18.53 5.88 -6.59
CA GLN A 61 -17.71 5.32 -5.52
C GLN A 61 -16.31 4.95 -6.02
N ASP A 62 -16.21 4.38 -7.23
CA ASP A 62 -14.92 4.04 -7.84
C ASP A 62 -14.11 5.32 -8.11
N VAL A 63 -14.73 6.34 -8.72
CA VAL A 63 -14.11 7.66 -8.91
C VAL A 63 -13.60 8.25 -7.60
N ALA A 64 -14.37 8.17 -6.52
CA ALA A 64 -13.95 8.67 -5.21
C ALA A 64 -12.75 7.87 -4.65
N ALA A 65 -12.79 6.55 -4.77
CA ALA A 65 -11.71 5.67 -4.32
C ALA A 65 -10.40 5.93 -5.09
N GLN A 66 -10.45 5.97 -6.43
CA GLN A 66 -9.26 6.23 -7.24
C GLN A 66 -8.71 7.65 -7.04
N ASN A 67 -9.57 8.67 -6.87
CA ASN A 67 -9.10 10.02 -6.56
C ASN A 67 -8.42 10.12 -5.20
N ALA A 68 -8.87 9.36 -4.20
CA ALA A 68 -8.22 9.31 -2.89
C ALA A 68 -6.79 8.76 -3.02
N VAL A 69 -6.63 7.65 -3.74
CA VAL A 69 -5.33 7.04 -4.04
C VAL A 69 -4.43 8.02 -4.80
N LEU A 70 -4.92 8.60 -5.89
CA LEU A 70 -4.14 9.53 -6.71
C LEU A 70 -3.77 10.81 -5.97
N THR A 71 -4.61 11.26 -5.04
CA THR A 71 -4.29 12.39 -4.15
C THR A 71 -3.13 12.04 -3.22
N GLN A 72 -3.11 10.83 -2.67
CA GLN A 72 -2.03 10.34 -1.83
C GLN A 72 -0.74 10.19 -2.65
N MET A 73 -0.79 9.50 -3.80
CA MET A 73 0.35 9.38 -4.73
C MET A 73 0.93 10.75 -5.11
N ARG A 74 0.09 11.75 -5.38
CA ARG A 74 0.53 13.12 -5.66
C ARG A 74 1.22 13.77 -4.46
N GLY A 75 0.72 13.52 -3.25
CA GLY A 75 1.33 13.99 -2.01
C GLY A 75 2.72 13.38 -1.82
N ASP A 76 2.79 12.06 -1.94
CA ASP A 76 4.00 11.26 -1.72
C ASP A 76 5.05 11.54 -2.82
N ALA A 77 4.64 11.76 -4.08
CA ALA A 77 5.59 12.10 -5.14
C ALA A 77 6.15 13.52 -5.05
N ARG A 78 5.51 14.43 -4.30
CA ARG A 78 5.76 15.87 -4.39
C ARG A 78 7.20 16.25 -4.07
N GLU A 79 7.75 15.71 -2.99
CA GLU A 79 9.09 16.08 -2.52
C GLU A 79 10.17 15.52 -3.44
N CYS A 80 10.05 14.27 -3.88
CA CYS A 80 10.97 13.69 -4.87
C CYS A 80 10.87 14.40 -6.23
N ALA A 81 9.66 14.72 -6.70
CA ALA A 81 9.46 15.49 -7.93
C ALA A 81 10.12 16.88 -7.88
N PHE A 82 10.10 17.51 -6.71
CA PHE A 82 10.79 18.77 -6.48
C PHE A 82 12.33 18.58 -6.49
N ALA A 83 12.84 17.60 -5.75
CA ALA A 83 14.26 17.27 -5.69
C ALA A 83 14.86 16.96 -7.07
N VAL A 84 14.18 16.15 -7.90
CA VAL A 84 14.58 15.88 -9.29
C VAL A 84 14.69 17.17 -10.08
N LYS A 85 13.64 18.01 -10.06
CA LYS A 85 13.63 19.27 -10.82
C LYS A 85 14.76 20.20 -10.38
N GLU A 86 14.98 20.32 -9.07
CA GLU A 86 16.03 21.17 -8.50
C GLU A 86 17.41 20.64 -8.86
N SER A 87 17.67 19.35 -8.67
CA SER A 87 18.94 18.70 -9.01
C SER A 87 19.32 18.88 -10.48
N PHE A 88 18.40 18.66 -11.43
CA PHE A 88 18.65 18.92 -12.86
C PHE A 88 18.91 20.40 -13.14
N THR A 89 18.15 21.31 -12.50
CA THR A 89 18.37 22.76 -12.65
C THR A 89 19.75 23.19 -12.14
N LEU A 90 20.19 22.63 -11.01
CA LEU A 90 21.51 22.88 -10.43
C LEU A 90 22.62 22.32 -11.32
N TYR A 91 22.44 21.13 -11.88
CA TYR A 91 23.39 20.52 -12.81
C TYR A 91 23.53 21.33 -14.10
N ASP A 92 22.44 21.85 -14.67
CA ASP A 92 22.48 22.72 -15.85
C ASP A 92 23.28 24.00 -15.57
N ARG A 93 23.07 24.62 -14.39
CA ARG A 93 23.84 25.79 -13.98
C ARG A 93 25.31 25.47 -13.74
N PHE A 94 25.61 24.31 -13.16
CA PHE A 94 26.98 23.84 -12.95
C PHE A 94 27.70 23.62 -14.29
N SER A 95 27.10 22.85 -15.20
CA SER A 95 27.67 22.53 -16.50
C SER A 95 27.86 23.75 -17.40
N ALA A 96 27.01 24.77 -17.25
CA ALA A 96 27.16 26.07 -17.91
C ALA A 96 28.23 26.99 -17.28
N GLY A 97 28.89 26.57 -16.19
CA GLY A 97 29.85 27.41 -15.45
C GLY A 97 29.19 28.62 -14.76
N ALA A 98 27.88 28.57 -14.52
CA ALA A 98 27.09 29.66 -13.97
C ALA A 98 27.02 29.68 -12.43
N LEU A 99 27.79 28.81 -11.76
CA LEU A 99 27.90 28.75 -10.30
C LEU A 99 29.22 29.34 -9.83
N SER A 100 29.15 30.28 -8.88
CA SER A 100 30.33 30.73 -8.14
C SER A 100 30.87 29.61 -7.23
N PRO A 101 32.12 29.70 -6.73
CA PRO A 101 32.66 28.72 -5.78
C PRO A 101 31.80 28.55 -4.51
N SER A 102 31.21 29.64 -4.00
CA SER A 102 30.31 29.57 -2.84
C SER A 102 28.98 28.89 -3.18
N GLN A 103 28.41 29.17 -4.35
CA GLN A 103 27.21 28.51 -4.83
C GLN A 103 27.46 27.02 -5.06
N LEU A 104 28.61 26.65 -5.63
CA LEU A 104 28.98 25.26 -5.84
C LEU A 104 29.04 24.47 -4.53
N ALA A 105 29.62 25.06 -3.48
CA ALA A 105 29.66 24.41 -2.16
C ALA A 105 28.24 24.16 -1.61
N THR A 106 27.35 25.14 -1.71
CA THR A 106 25.95 25.00 -1.30
C THR A 106 25.19 23.98 -2.16
N THR A 107 25.41 23.99 -3.48
CA THR A 107 24.81 23.03 -4.42
C THR A 107 25.15 21.59 -4.06
N LYS A 108 26.39 21.30 -3.64
CA LYS A 108 26.77 19.96 -3.18
C LYS A 108 25.98 19.50 -1.96
N THR A 109 25.70 20.42 -1.02
CA THR A 109 24.87 20.12 0.15
C THR A 109 23.43 19.83 -0.26
N TYR A 110 22.82 20.69 -1.07
CA TYR A 110 21.42 20.51 -1.49
C TYR A 110 21.19 19.22 -2.27
N ILE A 111 22.08 18.87 -3.20
CA ILE A 111 21.92 17.64 -3.98
C ILE A 111 22.06 16.38 -3.12
N ALA A 112 22.90 16.42 -2.07
CA ALA A 112 22.99 15.30 -1.13
C ALA A 112 21.72 15.17 -0.27
N GLU A 113 21.05 16.28 0.05
CA GLU A 113 19.77 16.28 0.78
C GLU A 113 18.60 15.83 -0.13
N ASP A 114 18.67 16.16 -1.42
CA ASP A 114 17.69 15.78 -2.46
C ASP A 114 17.59 14.27 -2.72
N GLU A 115 18.59 13.48 -2.32
CA GLU A 115 18.54 12.01 -2.41
C GLU A 115 17.47 11.41 -1.48
N VAL A 116 17.27 12.01 -0.30
CA VAL A 116 16.44 11.42 0.77
C VAL A 116 14.98 11.28 0.34
N PRO A 117 14.30 12.32 -0.21
CA PRO A 117 12.91 12.23 -0.65
C PRO A 117 12.62 11.17 -1.72
N CYS A 118 13.63 10.80 -2.52
CA CYS A 118 13.52 9.79 -3.58
C CYS A 118 14.00 8.39 -3.15
N SER A 119 14.37 8.20 -1.88
CA SER A 119 14.89 6.93 -1.37
C SER A 119 13.98 6.32 -0.31
N PHE A 120 14.16 5.03 -0.02
CA PHE A 120 13.50 4.36 1.11
C PHE A 120 13.87 4.93 2.50
N ALA A 121 14.88 5.81 2.58
CA ALA A 121 15.16 6.55 3.80
C ALA A 121 14.19 7.72 4.01
N GLY A 122 13.52 8.18 2.95
CA GLY A 122 12.50 9.23 2.99
C GLY A 122 11.12 8.68 3.32
N GLN A 123 10.33 9.45 4.06
CA GLN A 123 8.90 9.20 4.23
C GLN A 123 8.12 9.09 2.91
N PRO A 124 8.41 9.89 1.86
CA PRO A 124 7.55 9.87 0.68
C PRO A 124 7.55 8.52 -0.07
N VAL A 125 8.71 7.89 -0.26
CA VAL A 125 8.79 6.54 -0.85
C VAL A 125 8.20 5.49 0.08
N TYR A 126 8.41 5.61 1.39
CA TYR A 126 7.83 4.69 2.36
C TYR A 126 6.29 4.73 2.34
N ASP A 127 5.70 5.92 2.34
CA ASP A 127 4.25 6.11 2.30
C ASP A 127 3.66 5.62 0.98
N LEU A 128 4.34 5.92 -0.14
CA LEU A 128 3.92 5.44 -1.45
C LEU A 128 3.87 3.90 -1.48
N THR A 129 4.87 3.23 -0.93
CA THR A 129 5.00 1.76 -1.02
C THR A 129 4.18 0.99 0.01
N ASN A 130 3.93 1.56 1.19
CA ASN A 130 3.31 0.83 2.30
C ASN A 130 1.90 1.31 2.66
N ASN A 131 1.52 2.53 2.31
CA ASN A 131 0.28 3.15 2.77
C ASN A 131 -0.77 3.35 1.66
N ILE A 132 -0.45 2.99 0.41
CA ILE A 132 -1.40 3.06 -0.71
C ILE A 132 -2.27 1.81 -0.74
N GLN A 133 -3.59 2.00 -0.78
CA GLN A 133 -4.56 0.91 -0.91
C GLN A 133 -5.43 1.14 -2.15
N ILE A 134 -5.20 0.33 -3.18
CA ILE A 134 -5.88 0.47 -4.47
C ILE A 134 -7.07 -0.47 -4.51
N THR A 135 -8.24 0.08 -4.81
CA THR A 135 -9.44 -0.73 -5.03
C THR A 135 -9.34 -1.36 -6.42
N LEU A 136 -9.24 -2.70 -6.49
CA LEU A 136 -9.03 -3.45 -7.74
C LEU A 136 -10.31 -3.56 -8.61
N THR A 137 -10.73 -2.42 -9.15
CA THR A 137 -11.71 -2.33 -10.24
C THR A 137 -11.00 -2.32 -11.60
N PRO A 138 -11.71 -2.39 -12.74
CA PRO A 138 -11.06 -2.21 -14.05
C PRO A 138 -10.28 -0.90 -14.17
N ALA A 139 -10.79 0.20 -13.58
CA ALA A 139 -10.05 1.46 -13.50
C ALA A 139 -8.89 1.35 -12.49
N GLY A 140 -9.14 0.73 -11.34
CA GLY A 140 -8.13 0.48 -10.31
C GLY A 140 -6.91 -0.31 -10.78
N HIS A 141 -7.05 -1.24 -11.73
CA HIS A 141 -5.91 -1.93 -12.33
C HIS A 141 -4.95 -0.99 -13.07
N HIS A 142 -5.48 0.05 -13.72
CA HIS A 142 -4.62 1.08 -14.31
C HIS A 142 -4.02 1.99 -13.23
N ILE A 143 -4.75 2.28 -12.15
CA ILE A 143 -4.18 3.04 -11.04
C ILE A 143 -3.04 2.26 -10.34
N ASP A 144 -3.15 0.93 -10.25
CA ASP A 144 -2.10 0.03 -9.75
C ASP A 144 -0.86 0.01 -10.65
N ALA A 145 -1.06 -0.02 -11.97
CA ALA A 145 0.03 0.12 -12.93
C ALA A 145 0.71 1.50 -12.84
N ALA A 146 -0.08 2.58 -12.71
CA ALA A 146 0.44 3.93 -12.50
C ALA A 146 1.21 4.06 -11.17
N HIS A 147 0.74 3.40 -10.11
CA HIS A 147 1.42 3.34 -8.81
C HIS A 147 2.76 2.62 -8.90
N THR A 148 2.81 1.46 -9.56
CA THR A 148 4.04 0.71 -9.81
C THR A 148 5.05 1.53 -10.63
N ALA A 149 4.58 2.19 -11.69
CA ALA A 149 5.43 3.06 -12.51
C ALA A 149 5.96 4.25 -11.72
N LEU A 150 5.15 4.83 -10.82
CA LEU A 150 5.56 5.94 -9.95
C LEU A 150 6.58 5.51 -8.90
N ASP A 151 6.43 4.32 -8.31
CA ASP A 151 7.43 3.77 -7.39
C ASP A 151 8.78 3.61 -8.09
N HIS A 152 8.80 3.00 -9.28
CA HIS A 152 10.03 2.85 -10.06
C HIS A 152 10.63 4.20 -10.49
N TRP A 153 9.78 5.17 -10.86
CA TRP A 153 10.18 6.55 -11.15
C TRP A 153 10.89 7.21 -9.97
N MET A 154 10.35 7.09 -8.76
CA MET A 154 10.91 7.71 -7.56
C MET A 154 12.15 6.97 -7.03
N SER A 155 12.00 5.69 -6.69
CA SER A 155 13.01 4.92 -5.95
C SER A 155 14.06 4.28 -6.85
N GLY A 156 13.77 4.15 -8.14
CA GLY A 156 14.67 3.62 -9.15
C GLY A 156 15.39 4.72 -9.92
N THR A 157 14.65 5.39 -10.81
CA THR A 157 15.24 6.26 -11.85
C THR A 157 15.63 7.64 -11.31
N ALA A 158 14.76 8.28 -10.51
CA ALA A 158 15.01 9.60 -9.94
C ALA A 158 16.21 9.58 -8.98
N LEU A 159 16.27 8.61 -8.07
CA LEU A 159 17.38 8.46 -7.14
C LEU A 159 18.72 8.32 -7.88
N LYS A 160 18.80 7.44 -8.89
CA LYS A 160 20.01 7.26 -9.71
C LYS A 160 20.41 8.53 -10.45
N ALA A 161 19.45 9.29 -10.98
CA ALA A 161 19.73 10.55 -11.65
C ALA A 161 20.36 11.57 -10.69
N ILE A 162 19.86 11.69 -9.46
CA ILE A 162 20.39 12.58 -8.43
C ILE A 162 21.80 12.14 -8.01
N GLU A 163 22.02 10.83 -7.82
CA GLU A 163 23.34 10.26 -7.52
C GLU A 163 24.37 10.53 -8.63
N ASP A 164 23.98 10.35 -9.90
CA ASP A 164 24.82 10.66 -11.06
C ASP A 164 25.20 12.15 -11.09
N ILE A 165 24.22 13.04 -10.87
CA ILE A 165 24.42 14.49 -10.81
C ILE A 165 25.43 14.85 -9.72
N ARG A 166 25.26 14.29 -8.51
CA ARG A 166 26.17 14.49 -7.39
C ARG A 166 27.60 14.10 -7.75
N GLN A 167 27.77 12.91 -8.33
CA GLN A 167 29.09 12.42 -8.74
C GLN A 167 29.71 13.26 -9.86
N LEU A 168 28.90 13.74 -10.82
CA LEU A 168 29.37 14.62 -11.90
C LEU A 168 29.81 16.01 -11.40
N ILE A 169 29.21 16.51 -10.33
CA ILE A 169 29.64 17.76 -9.70
C ILE A 169 31.02 17.63 -9.05
N ASP A 170 31.36 16.45 -8.53
CA ASP A 170 32.69 16.15 -8.00
C ASP A 170 33.69 15.75 -9.11
N GLY A 171 33.22 15.12 -10.19
CA GLY A 171 34.03 14.60 -11.29
C GLY A 171 33.43 14.91 -12.67
N PRO A 172 33.51 16.16 -13.17
CA PRO A 172 32.76 16.62 -14.35
C PRO A 172 33.23 16.03 -15.69
N SER A 173 34.37 15.34 -15.72
CA SER A 173 34.93 14.71 -16.92
C SER A 173 34.51 13.24 -17.10
N ASN A 174 33.71 12.67 -16.20
CA ASN A 174 33.30 11.28 -16.28
C ASN A 174 32.25 11.06 -17.39
N ALA A 175 32.70 10.59 -18.55
CA ALA A 175 31.83 10.32 -19.71
C ALA A 175 30.78 9.23 -19.43
N GLY A 176 31.11 8.23 -18.60
CA GLY A 176 30.17 7.16 -18.24
C GLY A 176 28.98 7.70 -17.44
N LEU A 177 29.24 8.56 -16.46
CA LEU A 177 28.18 9.20 -15.67
C LEU A 177 27.34 10.16 -16.50
N LYS A 178 27.91 10.88 -17.47
CA LYS A 178 27.13 11.73 -18.39
C LYS A 178 26.17 10.91 -19.24
N ALA A 179 26.65 9.78 -19.77
CA ALA A 179 25.82 8.86 -20.55
C ALA A 179 24.73 8.23 -19.69
N ASN A 180 25.05 7.83 -18.45
CA ASN A 180 24.07 7.31 -17.50
C ASN A 180 23.01 8.36 -17.16
N LEU A 181 23.41 9.60 -16.85
CA LEU A 181 22.47 10.68 -16.55
C LEU A 181 21.54 10.99 -17.74
N ALA A 182 22.05 10.96 -18.97
CA ALA A 182 21.21 11.10 -20.17
C ALA A 182 20.21 9.95 -20.32
N TYR A 183 20.63 8.73 -20.00
CA TYR A 183 19.74 7.56 -19.94
C TYR A 183 18.67 7.73 -18.84
N GLN A 184 19.06 8.09 -17.60
CA GLN A 184 18.09 8.29 -16.52
C GLN A 184 17.10 9.42 -16.83
N ALA A 185 17.56 10.52 -17.45
CA ALA A 185 16.67 11.60 -17.86
C ALA A 185 15.63 11.15 -18.91
N HIS A 186 16.02 10.24 -19.81
CA HIS A 186 15.09 9.65 -20.76
C HIS A 186 14.07 8.74 -20.06
N GLU A 187 14.55 7.82 -19.22
CA GLU A 187 13.70 6.89 -18.48
C GLU A 187 12.71 7.63 -17.56
N LEU A 188 13.12 8.74 -16.95
CA LEU A 188 12.23 9.60 -16.14
C LEU A 188 11.03 10.11 -16.95
N ASP A 189 11.22 10.47 -18.23
CA ASP A 189 10.10 10.91 -19.07
C ASP A 189 9.27 9.71 -19.56
N VAL A 190 9.89 8.57 -19.89
CA VAL A 190 9.18 7.34 -20.28
C VAL A 190 8.25 6.88 -19.16
N GLU A 191 8.76 6.77 -17.94
CA GLU A 191 7.98 6.35 -16.76
C GLU A 191 6.92 7.37 -16.39
N ARG A 192 7.24 8.67 -16.48
CA ARG A 192 6.23 9.73 -16.34
C ARG A 192 5.09 9.53 -17.32
N LEU A 193 5.38 9.23 -18.58
CA LEU A 193 4.36 8.98 -19.60
C LEU A 193 3.56 7.70 -19.32
N HIS A 194 4.16 6.66 -18.74
CA HIS A 194 3.43 5.48 -18.28
C HIS A 194 2.45 5.84 -17.16
N VAL A 195 2.88 6.55 -16.11
CA VAL A 195 2.01 7.01 -15.02
C VAL A 195 0.81 7.79 -15.56
N LEU A 196 1.06 8.76 -16.46
CA LEU A 196 0.00 9.58 -17.05
C LEU A 196 -0.90 8.79 -18.01
N GLY A 197 -0.31 7.86 -18.77
CA GLY A 197 -1.01 7.02 -19.72
C GLY A 197 -2.02 6.10 -19.03
N ASP A 198 -1.63 5.48 -17.93
CA ASP A 198 -2.49 4.60 -17.14
C ASP A 198 -3.60 5.38 -16.41
N ILE A 199 -3.30 6.54 -15.84
CA ILE A 199 -4.35 7.42 -15.28
C ILE A 199 -5.37 7.77 -16.38
N SER A 200 -4.91 8.10 -17.59
CA SER A 200 -5.81 8.38 -18.72
C SER A 200 -6.66 7.17 -19.14
N GLN A 201 -6.16 5.93 -19.01
CA GLN A 201 -6.97 4.73 -19.23
C GLN A 201 -8.06 4.61 -18.16
N ALA A 202 -7.73 4.83 -16.88
CA ALA A 202 -8.71 4.82 -15.80
C ALA A 202 -9.79 5.88 -16.00
N GLU A 203 -9.43 7.09 -16.44
CA GLU A 203 -10.38 8.16 -16.78
C GLU A 203 -11.35 7.75 -17.89
N ARG A 204 -10.85 7.06 -18.93
CA ARG A 204 -11.70 6.53 -20.02
C ARG A 204 -12.71 5.51 -19.52
N ILE A 205 -12.32 4.65 -18.58
CA ILE A 205 -13.20 3.63 -17.99
C ILE A 205 -14.28 4.29 -17.12
N LEU A 206 -13.89 5.29 -16.31
CA LEU A 206 -14.79 5.95 -15.37
C LEU A 206 -15.63 7.06 -16.00
N GLY A 207 -15.27 7.52 -17.21
CA GLY A 207 -15.96 8.59 -17.91
C GLY A 207 -15.79 9.98 -17.28
N THR A 208 -14.73 10.18 -16.48
CA THR A 208 -14.42 11.45 -15.82
C THR A 208 -12.92 11.63 -15.63
N ALA A 209 -12.47 12.88 -15.54
CA ALA A 209 -11.09 13.21 -15.17
C ALA A 209 -10.79 12.82 -13.72
N LEU A 210 -9.54 12.42 -13.47
CA LEU A 210 -9.02 12.07 -12.15
C LEU A 210 -7.91 13.04 -11.73
N VAL A 211 -7.62 13.07 -10.42
CA VAL A 211 -6.44 13.78 -9.91
C VAL A 211 -5.18 13.17 -10.52
N THR A 212 -4.28 14.01 -11.01
CA THR A 212 -3.03 13.55 -11.63
C THR A 212 -1.83 14.04 -10.82
N PRO A 213 -0.84 13.17 -10.51
CA PRO A 213 0.43 13.59 -9.92
C PRO A 213 1.20 14.54 -10.84
N THR A 214 1.83 15.56 -10.27
CA THR A 214 2.69 16.48 -11.03
C THR A 214 4.12 15.97 -11.02
N LEU A 215 4.54 15.35 -12.12
CA LEU A 215 5.91 14.88 -12.32
C LEU A 215 6.65 15.82 -13.28
N PRO A 216 7.92 16.18 -12.99
CA PRO A 216 8.67 17.12 -13.81
C PRO A 216 9.01 16.53 -15.18
N VAL A 217 9.06 17.40 -16.18
CA VAL A 217 9.77 17.12 -17.43
C VAL A 217 11.21 17.56 -17.22
N VAL A 218 12.15 16.63 -17.40
CA VAL A 218 13.59 16.92 -17.33
C VAL A 218 14.18 16.92 -18.72
N THR A 219 15.16 17.80 -18.95
CA THR A 219 15.89 17.82 -20.22
C THR A 219 17.13 16.94 -20.06
N PRO A 220 17.38 15.98 -20.95
CA PRO A 220 18.61 15.22 -20.92
C PRO A 220 19.82 16.17 -21.07
N PRO A 221 20.90 15.95 -20.30
CA PRO A 221 22.12 16.71 -20.50
C PRO A 221 22.64 16.52 -21.94
N ALA A 222 23.19 17.59 -22.51
CA ALA A 222 23.73 17.54 -23.87
C ALA A 222 24.77 16.41 -23.97
N ALA A 223 24.66 15.58 -25.00
CA ALA A 223 25.65 14.57 -25.32
C ALA A 223 26.97 15.28 -25.67
N GLY A 224 27.88 15.31 -24.70
CA GLY A 224 29.24 15.86 -24.85
C GLY A 224 30.21 14.87 -25.46
#